data_AF-A0A965WHB5-F1
#
_entry.id   AF-A0A965WHB5-F1
#
_cell.length_a   1.000
_cell.length_b   1.000
_cell.length_c   1.000
_cell.angle_alpha   90.00
_cell.angle_beta   90.00
_cell.angle_gamma   90.00
#
_symmetry.space_group_name_H-M   'P 1'
#
loop_
_entity.id
_entity.type
_entity.pdbx_description
1 polymer ?
#
loop_
_entity_poly.entity_id
_entity_poly.type
_entity_poly.pdbx_seq_one_letter_code
_entity_poly.pdbx_strand_id
1 'polypeptide(L)'
;MNEPILKNDRMNLFPIQYPDIWQMYKQAVAAFWVPEEISFTDDITHWDKLEDDEKHFILMVLGFFACSDFIVNENLDEDYCENVKVPELKMLLHYQEMIEDIHSNTYQIFSPPHILGLPPALQKRN
;
A
#
# COMPACT_ATOMS: atom_id res chain seq x y z
N MET A 1 -20.80 -14.91 -21.35
CA MET A 1 -19.89 -15.10 -20.21
C MET A 1 -20.69 -15.11 -18.91
N ASN A 2 -20.65 -16.24 -18.20
CA ASN A 2 -21.25 -16.45 -16.87
C ASN A 2 -20.09 -16.57 -15.87
N GLU A 3 -19.38 -15.47 -15.62
CA GLU A 3 -18.30 -15.44 -14.62
C GLU A 3 -18.87 -15.01 -13.27
N PRO A 4 -18.89 -15.88 -12.24
CA PRO A 4 -19.51 -15.57 -10.95
C PRO A 4 -18.89 -14.38 -10.21
N ILE A 5 -17.59 -14.13 -10.45
CA ILE A 5 -16.86 -13.01 -9.83
C ILE A 5 -17.40 -11.65 -10.31
N LEU A 6 -17.80 -11.57 -11.58
CA LEU A 6 -18.26 -10.35 -12.24
C LEU A 6 -19.78 -10.17 -12.20
N LYS A 7 -20.53 -11.22 -11.82
CA LYS A 7 -21.99 -11.24 -11.80
C LYS A 7 -22.48 -11.88 -10.52
N ASN A 8 -22.66 -11.04 -9.50
CA ASN A 8 -23.17 -11.44 -8.20
C ASN A 8 -24.06 -10.33 -7.64
N ASP A 9 -25.33 -10.65 -7.37
CA ASP A 9 -26.32 -9.67 -6.88
C ASP A 9 -26.35 -9.59 -5.34
N ARG A 10 -25.42 -10.28 -4.65
CA ARG A 10 -25.34 -10.27 -3.18
C ARG A 10 -24.82 -8.91 -2.70
N MET A 11 -25.64 -8.25 -1.90
CA MET A 11 -25.27 -7.02 -1.19
C MET A 11 -24.82 -7.26 0.26
N ASN A 12 -24.93 -8.51 0.73
CA ASN A 12 -24.67 -8.91 2.09
C ASN A 12 -23.56 -9.97 2.16
N LEU A 13 -22.63 -9.76 3.10
CA LEU A 13 -21.48 -10.63 3.32
C LEU A 13 -21.87 -12.03 3.77
N PHE A 14 -22.88 -12.14 4.65
CA PHE A 14 -23.31 -13.42 5.20
C PHE A 14 -24.51 -14.03 4.47
N PRO A 15 -24.58 -15.37 4.37
CA PRO A 15 -23.52 -16.33 4.75
C PRO A 15 -22.32 -16.28 3.80
N ILE A 16 -21.11 -16.56 4.30
CA ILE A 16 -19.88 -16.60 3.49
C ILE A 16 -20.00 -17.72 2.46
N GLN A 17 -19.79 -17.40 1.18
CA GLN A 17 -19.84 -18.37 0.07
C GLN A 17 -18.46 -18.73 -0.48
N TYR A 18 -17.46 -17.88 -0.25
CA TYR A 18 -16.07 -18.11 -0.65
C TYR A 18 -15.16 -18.10 0.59
N PRO A 19 -15.09 -19.22 1.34
CA PRO A 19 -14.36 -19.28 2.61
C PRO A 19 -12.85 -19.13 2.46
N ASP A 20 -12.31 -19.57 1.32
CA ASP A 20 -10.90 -19.43 0.93
C ASP A 20 -10.51 -17.95 0.75
N ILE A 21 -11.29 -17.19 -0.03
CA ILE A 21 -11.09 -15.75 -0.21
C ILE A 21 -11.29 -15.00 1.11
N TRP A 22 -12.33 -15.37 1.88
CA TRP A 22 -12.56 -14.80 3.19
C TRP A 22 -11.37 -15.04 4.14
N GLN A 23 -10.77 -16.23 4.10
CA GLN A 23 -9.59 -16.54 4.90
C GLN A 23 -8.38 -15.70 4.48
N MET A 24 -8.19 -15.43 3.19
CA MET A 24 -7.15 -14.51 2.72
C MET A 24 -7.36 -13.09 3.25
N TYR A 25 -8.60 -12.58 3.22
CA TYR A 25 -8.93 -11.30 3.84
C TYR A 25 -8.60 -11.29 5.34
N LYS A 26 -8.97 -12.34 6.09
CA LYS A 26 -8.65 -12.44 7.51
C LYS A 26 -7.15 -12.50 7.78
N GLN A 27 -6.37 -13.16 6.91
CA GLN A 27 -4.91 -13.18 6.99
C GLN A 27 -4.32 -11.80 6.72
N ALA A 28 -4.80 -11.08 5.70
CA ALA A 28 -4.37 -9.72 5.41
C ALA A 28 -4.64 -8.78 6.59
N VAL A 29 -5.86 -8.81 7.15
CA VAL A 29 -6.23 -8.03 8.35
C VAL A 29 -5.35 -8.35 9.55
N ALA A 30 -4.98 -9.63 9.74
CA ALA A 30 -4.11 -10.03 10.85
C ALA A 30 -2.66 -9.54 10.70
N ALA A 31 -2.26 -9.14 9.49
CA ALA A 31 -0.96 -8.60 9.17
C ALA A 31 -0.95 -7.06 9.03
N PHE A 32 -1.99 -6.38 9.54
CA PHE A 32 -2.05 -4.93 9.58
C PHE A 32 -0.84 -4.33 10.29
N TRP A 33 -0.35 -3.21 9.77
CA TRP A 33 0.73 -2.41 10.35
C TRP A 33 0.53 -0.94 9.95
N VAL A 34 1.23 -0.04 10.63
CA VAL A 34 1.24 1.40 10.29
C VAL A 34 2.68 1.92 10.18
N PRO A 35 2.94 2.98 9.38
CA PRO A 35 4.30 3.49 9.16
C PRO A 35 5.03 3.84 10.46
N GLU A 36 4.31 4.29 11.48
CA GLU A 36 4.84 4.64 12.80
C GLU A 36 5.41 3.46 13.59
N GLU A 37 5.10 2.22 13.21
CA GLU A 37 5.68 1.02 13.83
C GLU A 37 7.12 0.76 13.36
N ILE A 38 7.57 1.44 12.31
CA ILE A 38 8.93 1.30 11.78
C ILE A 38 9.85 2.33 12.44
N SER A 39 10.91 1.85 13.10
CA SER A 39 11.94 2.70 13.68
C SER A 39 13.08 2.94 12.68
N PHE A 40 13.30 4.21 12.33
CA PHE A 40 14.38 4.65 11.43
C PHE A 40 15.57 5.29 12.17
N THR A 41 15.67 5.10 13.48
CA THR A 41 16.60 5.85 14.33
C THR A 41 18.06 5.65 13.92
N ASP A 42 18.44 4.43 13.57
CA ASP A 42 19.82 4.08 13.21
C ASP A 42 20.12 4.29 11.71
N ASP A 43 19.09 4.47 10.88
CA ASP A 43 19.22 4.50 9.43
C ASP A 43 19.92 5.74 8.92
N ILE A 44 19.76 6.89 9.60
CA ILE A 44 20.50 8.12 9.27
C ILE A 44 22.01 7.90 9.41
N THR A 45 22.43 7.16 10.43
CA THR A 45 23.86 6.89 10.68
C THR A 45 24.44 5.94 9.63
N HIS A 46 23.64 5.00 9.11
CA HIS A 46 24.05 4.12 8.02
C HIS A 46 24.04 4.86 6.68
N TRP A 47 23.02 5.70 6.46
CA TRP A 47 22.88 6.54 5.26
C TRP A 47 24.10 7.42 5.05
N ASP A 48 24.60 8.09 6.09
CA ASP A 48 25.75 8.98 5.98
C ASP A 48 27.06 8.26 5.57
N LYS A 49 27.14 6.95 5.78
CA LYS A 49 28.31 6.12 5.42
C LYS A 49 28.29 5.63 3.97
N LEU A 50 27.17 5.79 3.27
CA LEU A 50 27.04 5.35 1.87
C LEU A 50 27.69 6.33 0.91
N GLU A 51 28.23 5.78 -0.17
CA GLU A 51 28.72 6.55 -1.31
C GLU A 51 27.55 7.20 -2.08
N ASP A 52 27.81 8.26 -2.83
CA ASP A 52 26.76 9.00 -3.56
C ASP A 52 26.00 8.11 -4.56
N ASP A 53 26.69 7.17 -5.20
CA ASP A 53 26.08 6.21 -6.13
C ASP A 53 25.12 5.24 -5.42
N GLU A 54 25.47 4.79 -4.21
CA GLU A 54 24.64 3.91 -3.39
C GLU A 54 23.38 4.64 -2.91
N LYS A 55 23.55 5.89 -2.45
CA LYS A 55 22.42 6.77 -2.08
C LYS A 55 21.49 7.01 -3.26
N HIS A 56 22.06 7.33 -4.42
CA HIS A 56 21.29 7.54 -5.65
C HIS A 56 20.49 6.29 -6.04
N PHE A 57 21.13 5.12 -5.98
CA PHE A 57 20.47 3.85 -6.26
C PHE A 57 19.28 3.60 -5.32
N ILE A 58 19.47 3.77 -4.01
CA ILE A 58 18.39 3.57 -3.03
C ILE A 58 17.23 4.54 -3.29
N LEU A 59 17.51 5.82 -3.54
CA LEU A 59 16.46 6.81 -3.84
C LEU A 59 15.69 6.47 -5.12
N MET A 60 16.37 5.97 -6.16
CA MET A 60 15.72 5.50 -7.38
C MET A 60 14.78 4.33 -7.11
N VAL A 61 15.20 3.38 -6.28
CA VAL A 61 14.38 2.23 -5.88
C VAL A 61 13.15 2.68 -5.08
N LEU A 62 13.33 3.59 -4.12
CA LEU A 62 12.22 4.14 -3.32
C LEU A 62 11.23 4.93 -4.18
N GLY A 63 11.72 5.79 -5.09
CA GLY A 63 10.88 6.53 -6.02
C GLY A 63 10.10 5.61 -6.97
N PHE A 64 10.74 4.53 -7.44
CA PHE A 64 10.08 3.51 -8.26
C PHE A 64 8.92 2.84 -7.50
N PHE A 65 9.14 2.38 -6.26
CA PHE A 65 8.08 1.73 -5.49
C PHE A 65 6.95 2.69 -5.13
N ALA A 66 7.27 3.90 -4.68
CA ALA A 66 6.25 4.90 -4.36
C ALA A 66 5.35 5.23 -5.58
N CYS A 67 5.94 5.42 -6.77
CA CYS A 67 5.15 5.63 -7.99
C CYS A 67 4.39 4.37 -8.44
N SER A 68 4.96 3.18 -8.25
CA SER A 68 4.33 1.92 -8.66
C SER A 68 3.07 1.63 -7.83
N ASP A 69 3.10 1.88 -6.52
CA ASP A 69 1.94 1.67 -5.65
C ASP A 69 0.77 2.57 -6.05
N PHE A 70 1.04 3.82 -6.45
CA PHE A 70 -0.01 4.70 -6.98
C PHE A 70 -0.66 4.11 -8.24
N ILE A 71 0.12 3.57 -9.18
CA ILE A 71 -0.42 2.94 -10.39
C ILE A 71 -1.25 1.70 -10.06
N VAL A 72 -0.81 0.91 -9.07
CA VAL A 72 -1.55 -0.26 -8.59
C VAL A 72 -2.88 0.17 -7.97
N ASN A 73 -2.88 1.21 -7.13
CA ASN A 73 -4.10 1.72 -6.51
C ASN A 73 -5.10 2.26 -7.53
N GLU A 74 -4.66 3.05 -8.51
CA GLU A 74 -5.55 3.53 -9.58
C GLU A 74 -6.22 2.37 -10.32
N ASN A 75 -5.46 1.30 -10.63
CA ASN A 75 -6.02 0.12 -11.26
C ASN A 75 -6.95 -0.68 -10.33
N LEU A 76 -6.65 -0.76 -9.03
CA LEU A 76 -7.53 -1.39 -8.05
C LEU A 76 -8.87 -0.66 -7.96
N ASP A 77 -8.85 0.68 -7.85
CA ASP A 77 -10.06 1.51 -7.74
C ASP A 77 -10.86 1.53 -9.05
N GLU A 78 -10.23 1.90 -10.17
CA GLU A 78 -10.94 2.14 -11.44
C GLU A 78 -11.41 0.87 -12.15
N ASP A 79 -10.72 -0.26 -11.98
CA ASP A 79 -11.04 -1.50 -12.68
C ASP A 79 -11.54 -2.60 -11.72
N TYR A 80 -10.68 -3.08 -10.82
CA TYR A 80 -10.98 -4.29 -10.04
C TYR A 80 -12.13 -4.10 -9.06
N CYS A 81 -12.10 -3.04 -8.25
CA CYS A 81 -13.12 -2.74 -7.26
C CYS A 81 -14.49 -2.41 -7.90
N GLU A 82 -14.49 -1.82 -9.10
CA GLU A 82 -15.71 -1.57 -9.85
C GLU A 82 -16.30 -2.85 -10.45
N ASN A 83 -15.46 -3.71 -11.05
CA ASN A 83 -15.93 -4.90 -11.77
C ASN A 83 -16.24 -6.11 -10.88
N VAL A 84 -15.53 -6.29 -9.77
CA VAL A 84 -15.77 -7.42 -8.84
C VAL A 84 -17.06 -7.21 -8.05
N LYS A 85 -17.96 -8.21 -8.09
CA LYS A 85 -19.25 -8.18 -7.40
C LYS A 85 -19.33 -9.12 -6.19
N VAL A 86 -18.35 -10.01 -6.00
CA VAL A 86 -18.30 -10.92 -4.84
C VAL A 86 -17.91 -10.13 -3.58
N PRO A 87 -18.74 -10.10 -2.51
CA PRO A 87 -18.47 -9.31 -1.31
C PRO A 87 -17.16 -9.67 -0.60
N GLU A 88 -16.86 -10.96 -0.48
CA GLU A 88 -15.65 -11.46 0.18
C GLU A 88 -14.37 -10.98 -0.52
N LEU A 89 -14.36 -11.00 -1.86
CA LEU A 89 -13.24 -10.51 -2.67
C LEU A 89 -13.16 -8.99 -2.66
N LYS A 90 -14.30 -8.30 -2.72
CA LYS A 90 -14.33 -6.83 -2.68
C LYS A 90 -13.77 -6.30 -1.35
N MET A 91 -14.07 -6.95 -0.23
CA MET A 91 -13.44 -6.60 1.07
C MET A 91 -11.93 -6.84 1.09
N LEU A 92 -11.44 -7.91 0.44
CA LEU A 92 -10.01 -8.15 0.29
C LEU A 92 -9.33 -7.07 -0.56
N LEU A 93 -9.94 -6.69 -1.69
CA LEU A 93 -9.40 -5.68 -2.60
C LEU A 93 -9.35 -4.28 -1.95
N HIS A 94 -10.42 -3.85 -1.26
CA HIS A 94 -10.37 -2.59 -0.51
C HIS A 94 -9.32 -2.60 0.60
N TYR A 95 -9.09 -3.76 1.23
CA TYR A 95 -8.03 -3.88 2.23
C TYR A 95 -6.64 -3.79 1.60
N GLN A 96 -6.45 -4.37 0.41
CA GLN A 96 -5.22 -4.22 -0.35
C GLN A 96 -4.99 -2.75 -0.70
N GLU A 97 -5.98 -2.06 -1.24
CA GLU A 97 -5.90 -0.64 -1.59
C GLU A 97 -5.45 0.23 -0.41
N MET A 98 -6.05 0.03 0.76
CA MET A 98 -5.65 0.70 2.01
C MET A 98 -4.21 0.39 2.40
N ILE A 99 -3.74 -0.84 2.18
CA ILE A 99 -2.36 -1.24 2.50
C ILE A 99 -1.36 -0.65 1.49
N GLU A 100 -1.70 -0.55 0.21
CA GLU A 100 -0.85 0.15 -0.78
C GLU A 100 -0.75 1.65 -0.48
N ASP A 101 -1.79 2.28 0.08
CA ASP A 101 -1.69 3.65 0.60
C ASP A 101 -0.68 3.76 1.76
N ILE A 102 -0.67 2.77 2.66
CA ILE A 102 0.29 2.67 3.76
C ILE A 102 1.71 2.41 3.23
N HIS A 103 1.86 1.57 2.20
CA HIS A 103 3.13 1.32 1.52
C HIS A 103 3.68 2.61 0.91
N SER A 104 2.86 3.30 0.11
CA SER A 104 3.22 4.59 -0.50
C SER A 104 3.60 5.61 0.58
N ASN A 105 2.81 5.73 1.65
CA ASN A 105 3.15 6.64 2.76
C ASN A 105 4.50 6.29 3.40
N THR A 106 4.77 5.01 3.60
CA THR A 106 6.02 4.52 4.21
C THR A 106 7.23 4.84 3.34
N TYR A 107 7.18 4.61 2.03
CA TYR A 107 8.28 4.96 1.12
C TYR A 107 8.58 6.47 1.12
N GLN A 108 7.55 7.30 1.28
CA GLN A 108 7.70 8.75 1.38
C GLN A 108 8.31 9.20 2.72
N ILE A 109 7.96 8.54 3.84
CA ILE A 109 8.55 8.81 5.16
C ILE A 109 10.01 8.35 5.23
N PHE A 110 10.33 7.21 4.62
CA PHE A 110 11.69 6.64 4.64
C PHE A 110 12.69 7.44 3.82
N SER A 111 12.22 8.10 2.75
CA SER A 111 13.08 8.99 1.96
C SER A 111 13.66 10.07 2.90
N PRO A 112 14.99 10.14 3.09
CA PRO A 112 15.62 11.11 3.98
C PRO A 112 15.11 12.54 3.67
N PRO A 113 15.10 13.48 4.63
CA PRO A 113 14.09 14.53 4.82
C PRO A 113 13.87 15.57 3.70
N HIS A 114 14.36 15.37 2.47
CA HIS A 114 14.43 16.37 1.42
C HIS A 114 14.00 15.95 0.00
N ILE A 115 13.51 14.73 -0.27
CA ILE A 115 13.43 14.25 -1.67
C ILE A 115 12.01 14.08 -2.26
N LEU A 116 10.96 14.53 -1.56
CA LEU A 116 9.64 14.73 -2.18
C LEU A 116 9.11 16.15 -2.02
N GLY A 117 9.93 17.16 -2.35
CA GLY A 117 9.46 18.49 -2.73
C GLY A 117 8.50 19.24 -1.77
N LEU A 118 8.34 18.80 -0.52
CA LEU A 118 7.42 19.45 0.40
C LEU A 118 8.02 20.76 0.93
N PRO A 119 7.24 21.85 0.96
CA PRO A 119 7.73 23.15 1.35
C PRO A 119 8.31 23.16 2.78
N PRO A 120 9.35 23.97 3.06
CA PRO A 120 10.04 24.04 4.36
C PRO A 120 9.14 24.25 5.58
N ALA A 121 7.92 24.76 5.38
CA ALA A 121 6.93 24.97 6.44
C ALA A 121 6.48 23.67 7.15
N LEU A 122 6.64 22.51 6.51
CA LEU A 122 6.28 21.20 7.06
C LEU A 122 7.48 20.39 7.58
N GLN A 123 8.71 20.93 7.45
CA GLN A 123 9.96 20.27 7.88
C GLN A 123 10.29 20.49 9.36
N LYS A 124 9.45 21.22 10.11
CA LYS A 124 9.60 21.37 11.56
C LYS A 124 8.59 20.50 12.28
N ARG A 125 9.04 19.35 12.77
CA ARG A 125 8.40 18.70 13.93
C ARG A 125 9.27 19.02 15.15
N ASN A 126 8.63 19.52 16.20
CA ASN A 126 9.22 19.75 17.52
C ASN A 126 9.68 18.43 18.15
#